data_AF-A0AA40YSM8-F1
#
_entry.id   AF-A0AA40YSM8-F1
#
_cell.length_a   1.000
_cell.length_b   1.000
_cell.length_c   1.000
_cell.angle_alpha   90.00
_cell.angle_beta   90.00
_cell.angle_gamma   90.00
#
_symmetry.space_group_name_H-M   'P 1'
#
loop_
_entity.id
_entity.type
_entity.pdbx_description
1 polymer ?
#
loop_
_entity_poly.entity_id
_entity_poly.type
_entity_poly.pdbx_seq_one_letter_code
_entity_poly.pdbx_strand_id
1 'polypeptide(L)'
;MAIDNKTRFDTAMRESDKAAKEQFAEVFSEDTPSLLPEGFDPSKVVAEKSERKASVSITMTPSMKRDLTKLAKQNGFRSMSAYVTKLLDGVIEASNLHK
;
A
#
# COMPACT_ATOMS: atom_id res chain seq x y z
N MET A 1 30.88 -5.08 -45.31
CA MET A 1 30.89 -4.67 -43.89
C MET A 1 29.61 -5.20 -43.27
N ALA A 2 29.70 -6.22 -42.41
CA ALA A 2 28.53 -6.77 -41.73
C ALA A 2 28.26 -5.92 -40.48
N ILE A 3 27.03 -5.39 -40.34
CA ILE A 3 26.62 -4.66 -39.15
C ILE A 3 26.09 -5.71 -38.17
N ASP A 4 26.79 -5.90 -37.06
CA ASP A 4 26.47 -6.91 -36.06
C ASP A 4 25.10 -6.63 -35.43
N ASN A 5 24.27 -7.66 -35.23
CA ASN A 5 22.94 -7.47 -34.62
C ASN A 5 22.99 -6.78 -33.25
N LYS A 6 24.11 -6.87 -32.53
CA LYS A 6 24.33 -6.23 -31.22
C LYS A 6 24.31 -4.70 -31.29
N THR A 7 24.95 -4.08 -32.29
CA THR A 7 24.96 -2.62 -32.46
C THR A 7 23.59 -2.07 -32.85
N ARG A 8 22.74 -2.89 -33.48
CA ARG A 8 21.36 -2.51 -33.85
C ARG A 8 20.43 -2.43 -32.63
N PHE A 9 20.56 -3.34 -31.66
CA PHE A 9 19.76 -3.34 -30.43
C PHE A 9 20.16 -2.21 -29.47
N ASP A 10 21.46 -1.96 -29.31
CA ASP A 10 21.95 -0.87 -28.43
C ASP A 10 21.51 0.52 -28.94
N THR A 11 21.46 0.70 -30.27
CA THR A 11 21.01 1.96 -30.88
C THR A 11 19.50 2.18 -30.68
N ALA A 12 18.69 1.14 -30.88
CA ALA A 12 17.23 1.21 -30.71
C ALA A 12 16.81 1.46 -29.25
N MET A 13 17.50 0.85 -28.28
CA MET A 13 17.28 1.11 -26.84
C MET A 13 17.58 2.57 -26.50
N ARG A 14 18.71 3.10 -26.98
CA ARG A 14 19.14 4.48 -26.70
C ARG A 14 18.21 5.53 -27.32
N GLU A 15 17.62 5.25 -28.48
CA GLU A 15 16.61 6.10 -29.11
C GLU A 15 15.26 6.07 -28.35
N SER A 16 14.81 4.89 -27.91
CA SER A 16 13.58 4.76 -27.12
C SER A 16 13.66 5.46 -25.76
N ASP A 17 14.82 5.41 -25.11
CA ASP A 17 15.05 6.00 -23.80
C ASP A 17 15.16 7.54 -23.88
N LYS A 18 15.58 8.07 -25.04
CA LYS A 18 15.59 9.51 -25.33
C LYS A 18 14.18 10.01 -25.65
N ALA A 19 13.42 9.28 -26.46
CA ALA A 19 12.03 9.62 -26.78
C ALA A 19 11.14 9.59 -25.52
N ALA A 20 11.33 8.60 -24.63
CA ALA A 20 10.61 8.56 -23.35
C ALA A 20 10.95 9.77 -22.48
N LYS A 21 12.23 10.14 -22.37
CA LYS A 21 12.67 11.31 -21.59
C LYS A 21 12.12 12.62 -22.15
N GLU A 22 12.04 12.76 -23.47
CA GLU A 22 11.47 13.93 -24.14
C GLU A 22 9.95 14.03 -23.89
N GLN A 23 9.22 12.91 -23.97
CA GLN A 23 7.78 12.87 -23.65
C GLN A 23 7.48 13.17 -22.18
N PHE A 24 8.30 12.69 -21.24
CA PHE A 24 8.13 13.06 -19.83
C PHE A 24 8.46 14.54 -19.61
N ALA A 25 9.52 15.06 -20.21
CA ALA A 25 9.86 16.48 -20.09
C ALA A 25 8.74 17.38 -20.62
N GLU A 26 8.10 17.02 -21.73
CA GLU A 26 6.99 17.78 -22.32
C GLU A 26 5.77 17.83 -21.38
N VAL A 27 5.38 16.68 -20.82
CA VAL A 27 4.23 16.56 -19.87
C VAL A 27 4.44 17.35 -18.57
N PHE A 28 5.68 17.51 -18.11
CA PHE A 28 6.00 18.25 -16.88
C PHE A 28 6.46 19.69 -17.14
N SER A 29 6.60 20.10 -18.40
CA SER A 29 6.99 21.47 -18.78
C SER A 29 5.81 22.40 -19.04
N GLU A 30 4.61 21.85 -19.21
CA GLU A 30 3.39 22.66 -19.16
C GLU A 30 3.15 23.06 -17.70
N ASP A 31 3.19 24.37 -17.44
CA ASP A 31 2.72 25.00 -16.21
C ASP A 31 1.27 24.56 -15.97
N THR A 32 1.08 23.42 -15.31
CA THR A 32 -0.25 23.00 -14.87
C THR A 32 -0.72 24.05 -13.87
N PRO A 33 -1.77 24.85 -14.16
CA PRO A 33 -2.36 25.69 -13.15
C PRO A 33 -2.82 24.76 -12.04
N SER A 34 -2.30 25.02 -10.84
CA SER A 34 -2.48 24.24 -9.61
C SER A 34 -3.75 23.39 -9.63
N LEU A 35 -3.60 22.07 -9.76
CA LEU A 35 -4.68 21.07 -9.64
C LEU A 35 -5.30 21.01 -8.22
N LEU A 36 -5.02 22.01 -7.40
CA LEU A 36 -5.56 22.13 -6.05
C LEU A 36 -6.87 22.92 -6.16
N PRO A 37 -8.00 22.36 -5.72
CA PRO A 37 -9.28 23.07 -5.75
C PRO A 37 -9.19 24.37 -4.95
N GLU A 38 -9.89 25.41 -5.39
CA GLU A 38 -9.95 26.69 -4.68
C GLU A 38 -10.33 26.46 -3.20
N GLY A 39 -9.47 26.92 -2.29
CA GLY A 39 -9.64 26.73 -0.85
C GLY A 39 -8.93 25.51 -0.25
N PHE A 40 -8.19 24.72 -1.03
CA PHE A 40 -7.29 23.70 -0.49
C PHE A 40 -6.09 24.36 0.20
N ASP A 41 -6.16 24.47 1.52
CA ASP A 41 -5.05 24.91 2.36
C ASP A 41 -4.29 23.67 2.85
N PRO A 42 -3.10 23.36 2.29
CA PRO A 42 -2.31 22.19 2.70
C PRO A 42 -1.90 22.26 4.18
N SER A 43 -1.91 23.45 4.79
CA SER A 43 -1.63 23.68 6.22
C SER A 43 -2.78 23.26 7.13
N LYS A 44 -4.01 23.14 6.58
CA LYS A 44 -5.23 22.73 7.31
C LYS A 44 -5.61 21.28 7.09
N VAL A 45 -4.84 20.54 6.29
CA VAL A 45 -4.94 19.08 6.24
C VAL A 45 -4.34 18.54 7.53
N VAL A 46 -5.11 18.68 8.61
CA VAL A 46 -4.86 17.95 9.84
C VAL A 46 -5.14 16.50 9.47
N ALA A 47 -4.09 15.78 9.09
CA ALA A 47 -4.15 14.33 9.07
C ALA A 47 -4.61 13.94 10.47
N GLU A 48 -5.87 13.50 10.60
CA GLU A 48 -6.30 12.85 11.83
C GLU A 48 -5.19 11.87 12.20
N LYS A 49 -4.72 11.92 13.45
CA LYS A 49 -3.65 11.05 13.93
C LYS A 49 -4.17 9.62 13.85
N SER A 50 -4.08 9.03 12.66
CA SER A 50 -4.45 7.66 12.38
C SER A 50 -3.57 6.81 13.25
N GLU A 51 -4.19 6.14 14.22
CA GLU A 51 -3.48 5.19 15.06
C GLU A 51 -2.89 4.11 14.17
N ARG A 52 -1.57 3.92 14.26
CA ARG A 52 -0.87 2.93 13.44
C ARG A 52 -0.93 1.58 14.15
N LYS A 53 -1.14 0.53 13.38
CA LYS A 53 -1.06 -0.84 13.89
C LYS A 53 0.35 -1.11 14.41
N ALA A 54 0.45 -1.55 15.65
CA ALA A 54 1.70 -2.06 16.22
C ALA A 54 1.89 -3.54 15.84
N SER A 55 3.13 -3.93 15.56
CA SER A 55 3.47 -5.34 15.39
C SER A 55 3.64 -5.98 16.76
N VAL A 56 2.91 -7.07 17.02
CA VAL A 56 2.95 -7.78 18.30
C VAL A 56 3.23 -9.26 18.03
N SER A 57 4.15 -9.84 18.81
CA SER A 57 4.40 -11.28 18.82
C SER A 57 3.70 -11.91 20.02
N ILE A 58 2.98 -13.01 19.80
CA ILE A 58 2.23 -13.72 20.84
C ILE A 58 2.64 -15.20 20.79
N THR A 59 3.03 -15.74 21.94
CA THR A 59 3.29 -17.17 22.09
C THR A 59 1.97 -17.91 22.31
N MET A 60 1.75 -18.96 21.53
CA MET A 60 0.55 -19.79 21.60
C MET A 60 0.87 -21.26 21.32
N THR A 61 0.00 -22.16 21.78
CA THR A 61 0.14 -23.58 21.46
C THR A 61 -0.08 -23.82 19.96
N PRO A 62 0.54 -24.87 19.37
CA PRO A 62 0.34 -25.18 17.96
C PRO A 62 -1.11 -25.50 17.60
N SER A 63 -1.85 -26.14 18.52
CA SER A 63 -3.29 -26.42 18.35
C SER A 63 -4.10 -25.13 18.25
N MET A 64 -3.89 -24.19 19.18
CA MET A 64 -4.60 -22.91 19.18
C MET A 64 -4.36 -22.13 17.88
N LYS A 65 -3.12 -22.08 17.40
CA LYS A 65 -2.80 -21.45 16.10
C LYS A 65 -3.58 -22.09 14.95
N ARG A 66 -3.64 -23.42 14.91
CA ARG A 66 -4.36 -24.16 13.85
C ARG A 66 -5.86 -23.86 13.90
N ASP A 67 -6.45 -23.88 15.09
CA ASP A 67 -7.89 -23.69 15.26
C ASP A 67 -8.29 -22.24 14.96
N LEU A 68 -7.52 -21.25 15.42
CA LEU A 68 -7.72 -19.85 15.04
C LEU A 68 -7.58 -19.62 13.53
N THR A 69 -6.64 -20.30 12.88
CA THR A 69 -6.49 -20.21 11.42
C THR A 69 -7.70 -20.81 10.68
N LYS A 70 -8.26 -21.92 11.18
CA LYS A 70 -9.48 -22.52 10.61
C LYS A 70 -10.69 -21.61 10.81
N LEU A 71 -10.88 -21.09 12.01
CA LEU A 71 -11.97 -20.18 12.35
C LEU A 71 -11.91 -18.91 11.50
N ALA A 72 -10.72 -18.33 11.31
CA ALA A 72 -10.55 -17.16 10.45
C ALA A 72 -11.05 -17.43 9.02
N LYS A 73 -10.69 -18.58 8.44
CA LYS A 73 -11.15 -18.97 7.10
C LYS A 73 -12.66 -19.21 7.04
N GLN A 74 -13.21 -19.91 8.03
CA GLN A 74 -14.65 -20.19 8.12
C GLN A 74 -15.49 -18.92 8.19
N ASN A 75 -15.00 -17.89 8.89
CA ASN A 75 -15.67 -16.60 9.01
C ASN A 75 -15.31 -15.62 7.87
N GLY A 76 -14.64 -16.06 6.80
CA GLY A 76 -14.35 -15.25 5.62
C GLY A 76 -13.23 -14.22 5.79
N PHE A 77 -12.39 -14.33 6.82
CA PHE A 77 -11.30 -13.40 7.04
C PHE A 77 -10.10 -13.68 6.12
N ARG A 78 -9.50 -12.60 5.62
CA ARG A 78 -8.27 -12.61 4.80
C ARG A 78 -7.08 -13.28 5.49
N SER A 79 -7.00 -13.18 6.82
CA SER A 79 -5.90 -13.72 7.63
C SER A 79 -6.33 -13.99 9.07
N MET A 80 -5.54 -14.82 9.77
CA MET A 80 -5.70 -15.05 11.21
C MET A 80 -5.55 -13.75 12.01
N SER A 81 -4.62 -12.86 11.63
CA SER A 81 -4.44 -11.58 12.31
C SER A 81 -5.68 -10.69 12.21
N ALA A 82 -6.31 -10.61 11.02
CA ALA A 82 -7.54 -9.83 10.84
C ALA A 82 -8.70 -10.37 11.69
N TYR A 83 -8.82 -11.69 11.80
CA TYR A 83 -9.80 -12.34 12.66
C TYR A 83 -9.56 -12.05 14.14
N VAL A 84 -8.31 -12.21 14.61
CA VAL A 84 -7.95 -11.98 16.01
C VAL A 84 -8.13 -10.52 16.41
N THR A 85 -7.79 -9.56 15.54
CA THR A 85 -8.05 -8.13 15.80
C THR A 85 -9.54 -7.89 16.04
N LYS A 86 -10.42 -8.40 15.17
CA LYS A 86 -11.87 -8.23 15.37
C LYS A 86 -12.42 -8.90 16.61
N LEU A 87 -11.86 -10.06 16.98
CA LEU A 87 -12.22 -10.74 18.22
C LEU A 87 -11.81 -9.92 19.45
N LEU A 88 -10.60 -9.37 19.46
CA LEU A 88 -10.11 -8.54 20.56
C LEU A 88 -10.89 -7.22 20.68
N ASP A 89 -11.21 -6.57 19.56
CA ASP A 89 -12.04 -5.36 19.54
C ASP A 89 -13.39 -5.62 20.23
N GLY A 90 -14.07 -6.71 19.88
CA GLY A 90 -15.35 -7.08 20.49
C GLY A 90 -15.24 -7.38 21.99
N VAL A 91 -14.15 -8.02 22.43
CA VAL A 91 -13.90 -8.26 23.87
C VAL A 91 -13.66 -6.94 24.61
N ILE A 92 -12.91 -6.02 24.04
CA ILE A 92 -12.62 -4.70 24.63
C ILE A 92 -13.90 -3.87 24.72
N GLU A 93 -14.68 -3.81 23.64
CA GLU A 93 -15.96 -3.09 23.60
C GLU A 93 -16.94 -3.65 24.65
N ALA A 94 -17.12 -4.97 24.71
CA ALA A 94 -17.98 -5.61 25.70
C ALA A 94 -17.50 -5.34 27.14
N SER A 95 -16.18 -5.34 27.38
CA SER A 95 -15.60 -5.08 28.70
C SER A 95 -15.78 -3.62 29.14
N ASN A 96 -15.81 -2.69 28.20
CA ASN A 96 -16.04 -1.27 28.47
C ASN A 96 -17.52 -0.93 28.61
N LEU A 97 -18.43 -1.74 28.05
CA LEU A 97 -19.87 -1.54 28.16
C LEU A 97 -20.43 -1.82 29.57
N HIS A 98 -19.71 -2.63 30.37
CA HIS A 98 -20.08 -2.99 31.74
C HIS A 98 -19.37 -2.16 32.82
N LYS A 99 -18.76 -1.03 32.44
CA LYS A 99 -18.19 -0.04 33.36
C LYS A 99 -19.05 1.23 33.38
#